data_AF-A0A7C3TNN6-F1
#
_entry.id   AF-A0A7C3TNN6-F1
#
_cell.length_a   1.000
_cell.length_b   1.000
_cell.length_c   1.000
_cell.angle_alpha   90.00
_cell.angle_beta   90.00
_cell.angle_gamma   90.00
#
_symmetry.space_group_name_H-M   'P 1'
#
loop_
_entity.id
_entity.type
_entity.pdbx_description
1 polymer ?
#
loop_
_entity_poly.entity_id
_entity_poly.type
_entity_poly.pdbx_seq_one_letter_code
_entity_poly.pdbx_strand_id
1 'polypeptide(L)'
;MKRLTLLAAVAIAMAAAARADNLLEDPSFEKPKERDRWGLVFEKWGGNVYDPPARFEVGNVARTGRHSCCMVADLNSKIRLISPEIKLGPGRYRVKFYMRGMDIGTGQWNQIMDFSCGFDGKFFPLKKTG
;
A
#
# COMPACT_ATOMS: atom_id res chain seq x y z
N MET A 1 27.54 -35.50 14.96
CA MET A 1 27.49 -34.15 15.59
C MET A 1 27.66 -32.99 14.60
N LYS A 2 28.51 -33.04 13.55
CA LYS A 2 28.70 -31.92 12.61
C LYS A 2 27.49 -31.55 11.72
N ARG A 3 26.59 -32.49 11.42
CA ARG A 3 25.39 -32.25 10.59
C ARG A 3 24.29 -31.46 11.30
N LEU A 4 24.17 -31.62 12.62
CA LEU A 4 23.14 -30.92 13.42
C LEU A 4 23.44 -29.42 13.52
N THR A 5 24.72 -29.06 13.61
CA THR A 5 25.20 -27.68 13.70
C THR A 5 24.96 -26.88 12.42
N LEU A 6 25.07 -27.54 11.25
CA LEU A 6 24.85 -26.91 9.95
C LEU A 6 23.36 -26.60 9.70
N LEU A 7 22.46 -27.49 10.10
CA LEU A 7 21.01 -27.30 10.02
C LEU A 7 20.51 -26.17 10.93
N ALA A 8 21.06 -26.06 12.13
CA ALA A 8 20.73 -24.97 13.05
C ALA A 8 21.18 -23.60 12.53
N ALA A 9 22.38 -23.52 11.92
CA ALA A 9 22.89 -22.28 11.34
C ALA A 9 22.04 -21.79 10.14
N VAL A 10 21.56 -22.71 9.30
CA VAL A 10 20.65 -22.38 8.19
C VAL A 10 19.29 -21.91 8.70
N ALA A 11 18.74 -22.54 9.73
CA ALA A 11 17.46 -22.14 10.33
C ALA A 11 17.53 -20.75 10.97
N ILE A 12 18.64 -20.41 11.64
CA ILE A 12 18.86 -19.08 12.23
C ILE A 12 19.00 -18.00 11.14
N ALA A 13 19.71 -18.31 10.05
CA ALA A 13 19.81 -17.40 8.90
C ALA A 13 18.46 -17.16 8.20
N MET A 14 17.60 -18.19 8.12
CA MET A 14 16.25 -18.06 7.57
C MET A 14 15.30 -17.26 8.48
N ALA A 15 15.46 -17.40 9.81
CA ALA A 15 14.67 -16.63 10.78
C ALA A 15 15.08 -15.15 10.83
N ALA A 16 16.37 -14.84 10.67
CA ALA A 16 16.85 -13.46 10.55
C ALA A 16 16.34 -12.79 9.26
N ALA A 17 16.24 -13.53 8.15
CA ALA A 17 15.64 -13.04 6.90
C ALA A 17 14.12 -12.79 7.01
N ALA A 18 13.43 -13.34 8.03
CA ALA A 18 12.00 -13.18 8.22
C ALA A 18 11.60 -11.84 8.87
N ARG A 19 12.57 -11.09 9.41
CA ARG A 19 12.38 -9.75 9.99
C ARG A 19 13.28 -8.74 9.31
N ALA A 20 13.16 -8.61 7.99
CA ALA A 20 13.62 -7.40 7.33
C ALA A 20 12.75 -6.25 7.84
N ASP A 21 13.39 -5.22 8.40
CA ASP A 21 12.73 -3.98 8.79
C ASP A 21 12.01 -3.36 7.58
N ASN A 22 10.96 -2.59 7.85
CA ASN A 22 10.27 -1.90 6.77
C ASN A 22 11.24 -0.89 6.12
N LEU A 23 11.31 -0.89 4.79
CA LEU A 23 12.14 0.05 4.05
C LEU A 23 11.59 1.48 4.13
N LEU A 24 10.31 1.63 4.44
CA LEU A 24 9.72 2.91 4.82
C LEU A 24 9.95 3.13 6.32
N GLU A 25 10.59 4.26 6.65
CA GLU A 25 10.81 4.69 8.04
C GLU A 25 9.49 4.79 8.83
N ASP A 26 8.46 5.36 8.20
CA ASP A 26 7.12 5.47 8.75
C ASP A 26 6.07 5.15 7.66
N PRO A 27 5.53 3.92 7.62
CA PRO A 27 4.50 3.53 6.68
C PRO A 27 3.07 3.92 7.13
N SER A 28 2.92 4.71 8.20
CA SER A 28 1.63 5.06 8.77
C SER A 28 1.00 6.31 8.14
N PHE A 29 -0.26 6.57 8.49
CA PHE A 29 -0.99 7.79 8.13
C PHE A 29 -1.23 8.70 9.34
N GLU A 30 -0.37 8.63 10.36
CA GLU A 30 -0.62 9.28 11.66
C GLU A 30 -0.32 10.78 11.74
N LYS A 31 0.26 11.34 10.67
CA LYS A 31 0.61 12.76 10.57
C LYS A 31 -0.26 13.44 9.51
N PRO A 32 -1.54 13.70 9.81
CA PRO A 32 -2.39 14.47 8.92
C PRO A 32 -1.90 15.91 8.86
N LYS A 33 -2.21 16.57 7.74
CA LYS A 33 -1.96 17.99 7.52
C LYS A 33 -3.16 18.64 6.84
N GLU A 34 -3.15 19.96 6.76
CA GLU A 34 -4.05 20.66 5.86
C GLU A 34 -3.85 20.21 4.41
N ARG A 35 -4.95 20.24 3.66
CA ARG A 35 -4.97 19.83 2.26
C ARG A 35 -4.04 20.73 1.45
N ASP A 36 -3.07 20.12 0.77
CA ASP A 36 -2.20 20.87 -0.14
C ASP A 36 -2.84 21.11 -1.51
N ARG A 37 -2.14 21.85 -2.38
CA ARG A 37 -2.59 22.15 -3.75
C ARG A 37 -2.82 20.91 -4.64
N TRP A 38 -2.29 19.75 -4.25
CA TRP A 38 -2.46 18.48 -4.97
C TRP A 38 -3.60 17.63 -4.39
N GLY A 39 -4.23 18.14 -3.32
CA GLY A 39 -5.34 17.50 -2.63
C GLY A 39 -4.93 16.55 -1.51
N LEU A 40 -3.65 16.38 -1.20
CA LEU A 40 -3.19 15.41 -0.20
C LEU A 40 -3.27 15.96 1.23
N VAL A 41 -3.58 15.08 2.19
CA VAL A 41 -3.82 15.40 3.61
C VAL A 41 -2.85 14.71 4.59
N PHE A 42 -1.72 14.17 4.12
CA PHE A 42 -0.71 13.52 4.99
C PHE A 42 0.70 14.07 4.72
N GLU A 43 1.47 14.34 5.79
CA GLU A 43 2.77 15.01 5.68
C GLU A 43 3.85 14.21 4.96
N LYS A 44 3.91 12.90 5.22
CA LYS A 44 5.00 12.04 4.76
C LYS A 44 4.75 11.38 3.41
N TRP A 45 3.51 11.41 2.94
CA TRP A 45 3.12 10.79 1.68
C TRP A 45 3.09 11.83 0.56
N GLY A 46 3.10 11.36 -0.67
CA GLY A 46 2.76 12.15 -1.85
C GLY A 46 1.40 11.73 -2.39
N GLY A 47 0.78 12.56 -3.22
CA GLY A 47 -0.43 12.17 -3.92
C GLY A 47 -0.92 13.22 -4.89
N ASN A 48 -1.71 12.77 -5.86
CA ASN A 48 -2.33 13.63 -6.87
C ASN A 48 -3.80 13.22 -7.05
N VAL A 49 -4.68 14.20 -7.04
CA VAL A 49 -6.02 14.11 -7.61
C VAL A 49 -5.94 14.57 -9.06
N TYR A 50 -6.31 13.72 -10.01
CA TYR A 50 -6.31 14.07 -11.43
C TYR A 50 -7.71 14.44 -11.90
N ASP A 51 -8.72 13.66 -11.49
CA ASP A 51 -10.10 13.83 -11.95
C ASP A 51 -11.05 14.02 -10.75
N PRO A 52 -11.48 15.27 -10.47
CA PRO A 52 -12.55 15.54 -9.50
C PRO A 52 -13.86 14.83 -9.91
N PRO A 53 -14.69 14.37 -8.95
CA PRO A 53 -14.72 14.74 -7.54
C PRO A 53 -13.84 13.89 -6.61
N ALA A 54 -12.83 13.18 -7.12
CA ALA A 54 -11.93 12.41 -6.27
C ALA A 54 -11.17 13.27 -5.25
N ARG A 55 -10.91 12.70 -4.08
CA ARG A 55 -10.21 13.39 -2.98
C ARG A 55 -9.60 12.42 -1.97
N PHE A 56 -8.57 12.89 -1.28
CA PHE A 56 -8.06 12.25 -0.07
C PHE A 56 -8.80 12.77 1.16
N GLU A 57 -9.09 11.89 2.11
CA GLU A 57 -9.61 12.23 3.43
C GLU A 57 -8.82 11.49 4.52
N VAL A 58 -8.82 12.05 5.72
CA VAL A 58 -8.31 11.37 6.90
C VAL A 58 -9.39 10.39 7.38
N GLY A 59 -9.17 9.11 7.13
CA GLY A 59 -10.06 8.03 7.57
C GLY A 59 -9.78 7.61 9.00
N ASN A 60 -10.81 7.16 9.72
CA ASN A 60 -10.71 6.62 11.09
C ASN A 60 -10.85 5.09 11.14
N VAL A 61 -10.83 4.45 9.97
CA VAL A 61 -10.93 2.99 9.83
C VAL A 61 -9.57 2.46 9.44
N ALA A 62 -8.67 2.41 10.43
CA ALA A 62 -7.31 1.92 10.27
C ALA A 62 -7.22 0.42 10.59
N ARG A 63 -6.29 -0.30 9.93
CA ARG A 63 -5.94 -1.66 10.35
C ARG A 63 -5.24 -1.66 11.71
N THR A 64 -4.36 -0.69 11.90
CA THR A 64 -3.54 -0.43 13.09
C THR A 64 -3.35 1.07 13.19
N GLY A 65 -3.22 1.62 14.41
CA GLY A 65 -3.14 3.06 14.61
C GLY A 65 -4.53 3.72 14.63
N ARG A 66 -4.56 5.04 14.43
CA ARG A 66 -5.77 5.87 14.46
C ARG A 66 -6.27 6.18 13.06
N HIS A 67 -5.36 6.45 12.12
CA HIS A 67 -5.71 7.01 10.82
C HIS A 67 -5.45 6.06 9.66
N SER A 68 -6.30 6.15 8.63
CA SER A 68 -6.09 5.56 7.31
C SER A 68 -6.20 6.61 6.22
N CYS A 69 -5.52 6.39 5.09
CA CYS A 69 -5.74 7.19 3.90
C CYS A 69 -7.05 6.78 3.25
N CYS A 70 -8.10 7.58 3.43
CA CYS A 70 -9.38 7.37 2.77
C CYS A 70 -9.34 8.04 1.39
N MET A 71 -9.64 7.27 0.35
CA MET A 71 -9.68 7.75 -1.02
C MET A 71 -11.14 7.67 -1.47
N VAL A 72 -11.74 8.83 -1.70
CA VAL A 72 -13.13 8.94 -2.18
C VAL A 72 -13.08 9.29 -3.65
N ALA A 73 -13.83 8.58 -4.46
CA ALA A 73 -13.85 8.70 -5.91
C ALA A 73 -15.20 8.24 -6.46
N ASP A 74 -15.61 8.81 -7.57
CA ASP A 74 -16.76 8.33 -8.36
C ASP A 74 -16.25 7.52 -9.57
N LEU A 75 -17.16 6.93 -10.33
CA LEU A 75 -16.86 6.21 -11.57
C LEU A 75 -15.94 7.04 -12.48
N ASN A 76 -14.93 6.38 -13.04
CA ASN A 76 -13.90 6.98 -13.92
C ASN A 76 -13.02 8.07 -13.28
N SER A 77 -13.07 8.27 -11.97
CA SER A 77 -12.15 9.20 -11.32
C SER A 77 -10.74 8.61 -11.19
N LYS A 78 -9.72 9.48 -11.17
CA LYS A 78 -8.33 9.08 -10.99
C LYS A 78 -7.68 9.83 -9.84
N ILE A 79 -7.16 9.06 -8.90
CA ILE A 79 -6.44 9.53 -7.72
C ILE A 79 -5.25 8.60 -7.47
N ARG A 80 -4.12 9.15 -7.02
CA ARG A 80 -2.88 8.40 -6.81
C ARG A 80 -2.25 8.75 -5.47
N LEU A 81 -2.11 7.76 -4.59
CA LEU A 81 -1.26 7.83 -3.41
C LEU A 81 0.17 7.39 -3.78
N ILE A 82 1.17 8.11 -3.29
CA ILE A 82 2.59 7.89 -3.59
C ILE A 82 3.32 7.73 -2.24
N SER A 83 4.04 6.64 -2.06
CA SER A 83 4.88 6.43 -0.87
C SER A 83 6.04 7.43 -0.85
N PRO A 84 6.65 7.68 0.33
CA PRO A 84 7.98 8.26 0.39
C PRO A 84 8.94 7.56 -0.58
N GLU A 85 9.84 8.31 -1.21
CA GLU A 85 10.84 7.75 -2.10
C GLU A 85 11.81 6.87 -1.30
N ILE A 86 12.02 5.65 -1.80
CA ILE A 86 13.03 4.74 -1.29
C ILE A 86 13.92 4.29 -2.43
N LYS A 87 15.24 4.28 -2.19
CA LYS A 87 16.20 3.75 -3.16
C LYS A 87 16.20 2.22 -3.07
N LEU A 88 15.82 1.56 -4.14
CA LEU A 88 15.83 0.11 -4.26
C LEU A 88 16.98 -0.33 -5.17
N GLY A 89 17.83 -1.21 -4.67
CA GLY A 89 18.77 -1.94 -5.50
C GLY A 89 18.08 -3.11 -6.23
N PRO A 90 18.79 -3.84 -7.10
CA PRO A 90 18.31 -5.11 -7.62
C PRO A 90 18.11 -6.11 -6.47
N GLY A 91 16.93 -6.75 -6.42
CA GLY A 91 16.65 -7.70 -5.34
C GLY A 91 15.22 -8.20 -5.28
N ARG A 92 14.93 -9.01 -4.27
CA ARG A 92 13.59 -9.51 -3.96
C ARG A 92 12.99 -8.68 -2.85
N TYR A 93 11.83 -8.09 -3.12
CA TYR A 93 11.10 -7.25 -2.17
C TYR A 93 9.75 -7.85 -1.82
N ARG A 94 9.28 -7.60 -0.60
CA ARG A 94 7.92 -7.90 -0.18
C ARG A 94 7.16 -6.59 -0.03
N VAL A 95 6.17 -6.38 -0.88
CA VAL A 95 5.24 -5.25 -0.75
C VAL A 95 4.03 -5.72 0.06
N LYS A 96 3.64 -4.93 1.06
CA LYS A 96 2.45 -5.17 1.88
C LYS A 96 1.71 -3.85 2.09
N PHE A 97 0.42 -3.85 1.80
CA PHE A 97 -0.51 -2.78 2.13
C PHE A 97 -1.84 -3.43 2.51
N TYR A 98 -2.71 -2.64 3.15
CA TYR A 98 -4.04 -3.06 3.55
C TYR A 98 -5.04 -2.08 2.96
N MET A 99 -6.03 -2.61 2.26
CA MET A 99 -7.07 -1.84 1.62
C MET A 99 -8.43 -2.37 2.06
N ARG A 100 -9.40 -1.47 2.22
CA ARG A 100 -10.78 -1.79 2.55
C ARG A 100 -11.67 -0.89 1.71
N GLY A 101 -12.65 -1.46 1.03
CA GLY A 101 -13.75 -0.67 0.47
C GLY A 101 -14.87 -0.54 1.48
N MET A 102 -15.39 0.67 1.62
CA MET A 102 -16.48 1.00 2.55
C MET A 102 -17.80 1.07 1.79
N ASP A 103 -17.87 1.96 0.79
CA ASP A 103 -19.07 2.23 -0.01
C ASP A 103 -18.79 1.89 -1.47
N ILE A 104 -18.56 0.61 -1.77
CA ILE A 104 -18.22 0.19 -3.14
C ILE A 104 -19.51 0.03 -3.97
N GLY A 105 -19.72 0.94 -4.91
CA GLY A 105 -20.76 0.81 -5.93
C GLY A 105 -20.45 -0.27 -6.97
N THR A 106 -21.45 -0.64 -7.77
CA THR A 106 -21.26 -1.53 -8.92
C THR A 106 -20.64 -0.75 -10.09
N GLY A 107 -19.48 -1.20 -10.56
CA GLY A 107 -18.83 -0.68 -11.75
C GLY A 107 -19.36 -1.28 -13.04
N GLN A 108 -18.75 -0.90 -14.17
CA GLN A 108 -19.07 -1.44 -15.49
C GLN A 108 -18.97 -2.97 -15.48
N TRP A 109 -19.87 -3.65 -16.21
CA TRP A 109 -19.90 -5.12 -16.30
C TRP A 109 -20.16 -5.85 -14.96
N ASN A 110 -20.81 -5.18 -14.01
CA ASN A 110 -21.10 -5.72 -12.67
C ASN A 110 -19.83 -6.07 -11.88
N GLN A 111 -18.72 -5.39 -12.17
CA GLN A 111 -17.47 -5.52 -11.43
C GLN A 111 -17.43 -4.48 -10.32
N ILE A 112 -17.20 -4.92 -9.08
CA ILE A 112 -17.24 -4.07 -7.89
C ILE A 112 -15.87 -3.42 -7.64
N MET A 113 -14.77 -4.14 -7.91
CA MET A 113 -13.41 -3.63 -7.75
C MET A 113 -12.45 -4.50 -8.57
N ASP A 114 -11.58 -3.86 -9.36
CA ASP A 114 -10.42 -4.51 -9.96
C ASP A 114 -9.16 -4.06 -9.22
N PHE A 115 -8.44 -5.01 -8.64
CA PHE A 115 -7.14 -4.76 -8.05
C PHE A 115 -6.05 -5.30 -8.96
N SER A 116 -5.05 -4.47 -9.23
CA SER A 116 -3.93 -4.86 -10.08
C SER A 116 -2.64 -4.30 -9.54
N CYS A 117 -1.64 -5.16 -9.38
CA CYS A 117 -0.27 -4.72 -9.14
C CYS A 117 0.37 -4.42 -10.50
N GLY A 118 0.98 -3.25 -10.64
CA GLY A 118 1.83 -2.91 -11.79
C GLY A 118 3.30 -3.03 -11.41
N PHE A 119 4.07 -3.86 -12.12
CA PHE A 119 5.53 -3.83 -12.04
C PHE A 119 6.09 -3.64 -13.45
N ASP A 120 6.83 -2.56 -13.68
CA ASP A 120 7.43 -2.26 -15.00
C ASP A 120 6.39 -2.25 -16.15
N GLY A 121 5.26 -1.56 -15.93
CA GLY A 121 4.16 -1.49 -16.91
C GLY A 121 3.37 -2.78 -17.10
N LYS A 122 3.72 -3.88 -16.42
CA LYS A 122 3.00 -5.15 -16.52
C LYS A 122 1.85 -5.21 -15.54
N PHE A 123 0.67 -5.54 -16.07
CA PHE A 123 -0.56 -5.75 -15.33
C PHE A 123 -0.59 -7.13 -14.69
N PHE A 124 -0.72 -7.19 -13.36
CA PHE A 124 -0.95 -8.44 -12.63
C PHE A 124 -2.34 -8.42 -12.00
N PRO A 125 -3.33 -9.12 -12.60
CA PRO A 125 -4.64 -9.24 -11.99
C PRO A 125 -4.53 -10.06 -10.71
N LEU A 126 -5.16 -9.60 -9.63
CA LEU A 126 -5.33 -10.46 -8.47
C LEU A 126 -6.42 -11.51 -8.74
N LYS A 127 -6.26 -12.70 -8.14
CA LYS A 127 -7.33 -13.69 -8.11
C LYS A 127 -8.53 -13.11 -7.36
N LYS A 128 -9.74 -13.43 -7.82
CA LYS A 128 -11.03 -12.97 -7.26
C LYS A 128 -11.38 -13.55 -5.87
N THR A 129 -10.40 -13.74 -5.00
CA THR A 129 -10.61 -14.25 -3.64
C THR A 129 -10.36 -13.09 -2.69
N GLY A 130 -11.47 -12.59 -2.11
CA GLY A 130 -11.54 -11.41 -1.25
C GLY A 130 -10.69 -11.45 0.01
#